data_AF-A0AAV8VBD2-F1
#
_entry.id   AF-A0AAV8VBD2-F1
#
_cell.length_a   1.000
_cell.length_b   1.000
_cell.length_c   1.000
_cell.angle_alpha   90.00
_cell.angle_beta   90.00
_cell.angle_gamma   90.00
#
_symmetry.space_group_name_H-M   'P 1'
#
loop_
_entity.id
_entity.type
_entity.pdbx_description
1 polymer ?
#
loop_
_entity_poly.entity_id
_entity_poly.type
_entity_poly.pdbx_seq_one_letter_code
_entity_poly.pdbx_strand_id
1 'polypeptide(L)'
;MRLTSNLRGPGSRKREMLYNVVQSILVYGAPIWHGGTEQQRNRKMLIRVASAYRTVSTRALQVITGIIPIELIIEERQILYHREDGSTEAAKREERENTIQKWQDIWNQTEDVAQWTKQLIPQVDDWLKCRHRKTDYYLSQILTGHGSFTAYTNRIGKTDSDACRYCSGIDTTAHTLFECPRWQIERNRVNAVIGSDLSTENIVRFMLQDEKRLANNIHIH
;
A
#
# COMPACT_ATOMS: atom_id res chain seq x y z
N MET A 1 -23.36 -3.75 0.05
CA MET A 1 -22.62 -5.04 0.03
C MET A 1 -21.55 -5.03 1.12
N ARG A 2 -21.80 -5.70 2.27
CA ARG A 2 -20.82 -5.82 3.38
C ARG A 2 -19.84 -6.95 3.04
N LEU A 3 -18.80 -6.63 2.28
CA LEU A 3 -17.68 -7.54 2.00
C LEU A 3 -16.65 -7.42 3.12
N THR A 4 -16.81 -8.25 4.15
CA THR A 4 -15.80 -8.67 5.15
C THR A 4 -15.31 -7.63 6.18
N SER A 5 -15.00 -8.08 7.39
CA SER A 5 -14.34 -7.29 8.44
C SER A 5 -12.84 -7.18 8.15
N ASN A 6 -12.23 -6.03 8.49
CA ASN A 6 -10.78 -5.83 8.32
C ASN A 6 -9.99 -6.81 9.21
N LEU A 7 -10.49 -7.11 10.41
CA LEU A 7 -9.99 -8.13 11.32
C LEU A 7 -10.76 -9.44 11.13
N ARG A 8 -10.05 -10.58 11.11
CA ARG A 8 -10.62 -11.96 11.06
C ARG A 8 -11.41 -12.31 9.77
N GLY A 9 -11.28 -11.52 8.71
CA GLY A 9 -11.83 -11.82 7.37
C GLY A 9 -10.86 -12.61 6.48
N PRO A 10 -11.20 -12.84 5.19
CA PRO A 10 -10.29 -13.48 4.23
C PRO A 10 -8.96 -12.73 4.14
N GLY A 11 -7.84 -13.44 4.04
CA GLY A 11 -6.51 -12.81 3.91
C GLY A 11 -6.33 -12.04 2.60
N SER A 12 -5.29 -11.20 2.53
CA SER A 12 -4.99 -10.29 1.41
C SER A 12 -5.06 -10.96 0.03
N ARG A 13 -4.41 -12.12 -0.16
CA ARG A 13 -4.44 -12.87 -1.43
C ARG A 13 -5.84 -13.20 -1.94
N LYS A 14 -6.76 -13.60 -1.04
CA LYS A 14 -8.15 -13.90 -1.42
C LYS A 14 -8.88 -12.62 -1.84
N ARG A 15 -8.62 -11.51 -1.16
CA ARG A 15 -9.21 -10.21 -1.49
C ARG A 15 -8.66 -9.65 -2.81
N GLU A 16 -7.37 -9.81 -3.05
CA GLU A 16 -6.70 -9.45 -4.31
C GLU A 16 -7.25 -10.26 -5.49
N MET A 17 -7.43 -11.58 -5.32
CA MET A 17 -8.06 -12.42 -6.34
C MET A 17 -9.47 -11.91 -6.69
N LEU A 18 -10.31 -11.61 -5.69
CA LEU A 18 -11.63 -11.04 -5.91
C LEU A 18 -11.56 -9.67 -6.61
N TYR A 19 -10.59 -8.84 -6.22
CA TYR A 19 -10.36 -7.55 -6.85
C TYR A 19 -9.98 -7.71 -8.33
N ASN A 20 -9.10 -8.64 -8.68
CA ASN A 20 -8.68 -8.89 -10.06
C ASN A 20 -9.85 -9.33 -10.96
N VAL A 21 -10.80 -10.11 -10.42
CA VAL A 21 -12.05 -10.47 -11.11
C VAL A 21 -12.89 -9.23 -11.37
N VAL A 22 -13.13 -8.42 -10.33
CA VAL A 22 -13.91 -7.17 -10.46
C VAL A 22 -13.24 -6.22 -11.44
N GLN A 23 -11.93 -6.01 -11.34
CA GLN A 23 -11.18 -5.14 -12.24
C GLN A 23 -11.28 -5.62 -13.69
N SER A 24 -11.21 -6.93 -13.92
CA SER A 24 -11.36 -7.48 -15.27
C SER A 24 -12.73 -7.17 -15.88
N ILE A 25 -13.80 -7.25 -15.08
CA ILE A 25 -15.16 -6.86 -15.48
C ILE A 25 -15.23 -5.35 -15.75
N LEU A 26 -14.70 -4.52 -14.86
CA LEU A 26 -14.74 -3.06 -14.99
C LEU A 26 -13.99 -2.58 -16.24
N VAL A 27 -12.81 -3.14 -16.51
CA VAL A 27 -11.97 -2.70 -17.62
C VAL A 27 -12.44 -3.28 -18.96
N TYR A 28 -13.18 -4.40 -18.97
CA TYR A 28 -13.73 -4.96 -20.22
C TYR A 28 -14.71 -3.98 -20.92
N GLY A 29 -15.53 -3.27 -20.14
CA GLY A 29 -16.45 -2.25 -20.67
C GLY A 29 -15.90 -0.83 -20.65
N ALA A 30 -14.78 -0.56 -19.99
CA ALA A 30 -14.29 0.80 -19.73
C ALA A 30 -14.10 1.68 -20.99
N PRO A 31 -13.64 1.17 -22.15
CA PRO A 31 -13.53 1.98 -23.36
C PRO A 31 -14.89 2.51 -23.89
N ILE A 32 -16.01 1.90 -23.49
CA ILE A 32 -17.35 2.20 -24.01
C ILE A 32 -18.14 3.12 -23.04
N TRP A 33 -17.88 3.06 -21.74
CA TRP A 33 -18.74 3.67 -20.70
C TRP A 33 -18.02 4.69 -19.80
N HIS A 34 -17.00 5.42 -20.30
CA HIS A 34 -16.15 6.28 -19.47
C HIS A 34 -16.96 7.24 -18.55
N GLY A 35 -16.83 7.09 -17.23
CA GLY A 35 -17.62 7.84 -16.25
C GLY A 35 -17.15 7.62 -14.79
N GLY A 36 -17.14 8.68 -13.99
CA GLY A 36 -16.46 8.75 -12.68
C GLY A 36 -16.96 7.82 -11.54
N THR A 37 -18.02 7.03 -11.76
CA THR A 37 -18.56 6.08 -10.76
C THR A 37 -17.61 4.92 -10.47
N GLU A 38 -16.73 4.57 -11.41
CA GLU A 38 -15.83 3.42 -11.28
C GLU A 38 -14.65 3.67 -10.33
N GLN A 39 -14.16 4.91 -10.26
CA GLN A 39 -13.07 5.26 -9.37
C GLN A 39 -13.46 5.15 -7.88
N GLN A 40 -14.73 5.46 -7.56
CA GLN A 40 -15.33 5.28 -6.24
C GLN A 40 -15.48 3.80 -5.85
N ARG A 41 -15.86 2.93 -6.79
CA ARG A 41 -15.98 1.48 -6.57
C ARG A 41 -14.62 0.83 -6.36
N ASN A 42 -13.65 1.19 -7.20
CA ASN A 42 -12.27 0.73 -7.10
C ASN A 42 -11.67 1.05 -5.72
N ARG A 43 -11.83 2.30 -5.25
CA ARG A 43 -11.34 2.74 -3.94
C ARG A 43 -11.84 1.87 -2.78
N LYS A 44 -13.13 1.53 -2.76
CA LYS A 44 -13.72 0.71 -1.68
C LYS A 44 -13.09 -0.68 -1.65
N MET A 45 -12.77 -1.26 -2.81
CA MET A 45 -12.12 -2.56 -2.87
C MET A 45 -10.66 -2.49 -2.44
N LEU A 46 -9.93 -1.46 -2.87
CA LEU A 46 -8.54 -1.22 -2.44
C LEU A 46 -8.41 -1.13 -0.90
N ILE A 47 -9.33 -0.42 -0.23
CA ILE A 47 -9.39 -0.38 1.24
C ILE A 47 -9.50 -1.79 1.83
N ARG A 48 -10.31 -2.66 1.21
CA ARG A 48 -10.53 -4.03 1.69
C ARG A 48 -9.32 -4.91 1.42
N VAL A 49 -8.73 -4.85 0.24
CA VAL A 49 -7.50 -5.58 -0.09
C VAL A 49 -6.41 -5.25 0.92
N ALA A 50 -6.23 -3.96 1.22
CA ALA A 50 -5.25 -3.50 2.20
C ALA A 50 -5.65 -3.75 3.67
N SER A 51 -6.93 -3.95 4.00
CA SER A 51 -7.43 -3.83 5.38
C SER A 51 -7.20 -2.45 6.01
N ALA A 52 -7.13 -1.40 5.19
CA ALA A 52 -6.71 -0.06 5.61
C ALA A 52 -7.86 0.78 6.20
N TYR A 53 -7.49 1.92 6.80
CA TYR A 53 -8.45 2.93 7.24
C TYR A 53 -9.11 3.63 6.03
N ARG A 54 -10.39 4.02 6.18
CA ARG A 54 -11.17 4.70 5.11
C ARG A 54 -10.66 6.08 4.70
N THR A 55 -9.75 6.66 5.46
CA THR A 55 -9.12 7.97 5.27
C THR A 55 -7.82 7.88 4.46
N VAL A 56 -7.25 6.67 4.31
CA VAL A 56 -6.05 6.45 3.50
C VAL A 56 -6.35 6.81 2.04
N SER A 57 -5.47 7.59 1.42
CA SER A 57 -5.62 8.07 0.04
C SER A 57 -5.60 6.91 -0.96
N THR A 58 -6.28 7.07 -2.09
CA THR A 58 -6.29 6.04 -3.15
C THR A 58 -4.89 5.76 -3.69
N ARG A 59 -4.04 6.79 -3.84
CA ARG A 59 -2.64 6.65 -4.28
C ARG A 59 -1.83 5.74 -3.35
N ALA A 60 -1.92 5.95 -2.03
CA ALA A 60 -1.25 5.08 -1.05
C ALA A 60 -1.75 3.63 -1.13
N LEU A 61 -3.07 3.44 -1.26
CA LEU A 61 -3.64 2.10 -1.36
C LEU A 61 -3.18 1.36 -2.61
N GLN A 62 -3.15 2.03 -3.76
CA GLN A 62 -2.65 1.46 -5.02
C GLN A 62 -1.23 0.95 -4.86
N VAL A 63 -0.33 1.77 -4.30
CA VAL A 63 1.07 1.38 -4.05
C VAL A 63 1.15 0.23 -3.06
N ILE A 64 0.55 0.35 -1.87
CA ILE A 64 0.67 -0.66 -0.81
C ILE A 64 0.11 -2.02 -1.23
N THR A 65 -0.99 -2.03 -2.00
CA THR A 65 -1.57 -3.27 -2.55
C THR A 65 -0.81 -3.80 -3.77
N GLY A 66 -0.05 -2.96 -4.47
CA GLY A 66 0.56 -3.29 -5.75
C GLY A 66 -0.45 -3.33 -6.90
N ILE A 67 -1.61 -2.68 -6.74
CA ILE A 67 -2.65 -2.62 -7.75
C ILE A 67 -2.46 -1.36 -8.60
N ILE A 68 -2.25 -1.57 -9.89
CA ILE A 68 -2.04 -0.50 -10.87
C ILE A 68 -3.30 0.38 -10.96
N PRO A 69 -3.15 1.72 -11.03
CA PRO A 69 -4.27 2.61 -11.28
C PRO A 69 -5.09 2.20 -12.51
N ILE A 70 -6.41 2.15 -12.35
CA ILE A 70 -7.32 1.63 -13.38
C ILE A 70 -7.21 2.45 -14.68
N GLU A 71 -6.99 3.75 -14.56
CA GLU A 71 -6.73 4.66 -15.67
C GLU A 71 -5.56 4.19 -16.55
N LEU A 72 -4.46 3.75 -15.94
CA LEU A 72 -3.29 3.27 -16.67
C LEU A 72 -3.52 1.90 -17.31
N ILE A 73 -4.33 1.04 -16.69
CA ILE A 73 -4.70 -0.27 -17.25
C ILE A 73 -5.60 -0.10 -18.48
N ILE A 74 -6.51 0.88 -18.45
CA ILE A 74 -7.36 1.20 -19.60
C ILE A 74 -6.49 1.69 -20.76
N GLU A 75 -5.57 2.62 -20.47
CA GLU A 75 -4.63 3.16 -21.46
C GLU A 75 -3.76 2.05 -22.08
N GLU A 76 -3.16 1.18 -21.26
CA GLU A 76 -2.38 0.02 -21.72
C GLU A 76 -3.18 -0.85 -22.69
N ARG A 77 -4.45 -1.15 -22.38
CA ARG A 77 -5.31 -1.97 -23.24
C ARG A 77 -5.69 -1.29 -24.53
N GLN A 78 -5.92 0.02 -24.52
CA GLN A 78 -6.21 0.79 -25.73
C GLN A 78 -5.02 0.76 -26.68
N ILE A 79 -3.80 0.98 -26.16
CA ILE A 79 -2.57 0.91 -26.95
C ILE A 79 -2.41 -0.47 -27.59
N LEU A 80 -2.58 -1.54 -26.79
CA LEU A 80 -2.45 -2.92 -27.29
C LEU A 80 -3.53 -3.31 -28.31
N TYR A 81 -4.74 -2.74 -28.23
CA TYR A 81 -5.83 -2.98 -29.18
C TYR A 81 -5.59 -2.32 -30.54
N HIS A 82 -4.96 -1.13 -30.54
CA HIS A 82 -4.69 -0.37 -31.76
C HIS A 82 -3.35 -0.70 -32.43
N ARG A 83 -2.53 -1.59 -31.84
CA ARG A 83 -1.28 -2.05 -32.42
C ARG A 83 -1.51 -2.85 -33.71
N GLU A 84 -0.89 -2.42 -34.80
CA GLU A 84 -1.00 -3.06 -36.12
C GLU A 84 -0.22 -4.39 -36.22
N ASP A 85 0.83 -4.55 -35.43
CA ASP A 85 1.70 -5.74 -35.35
C ASP A 85 1.12 -6.87 -34.47
N GLY A 86 -0.04 -6.62 -33.85
CA GLY A 86 -0.72 -7.53 -32.92
C GLY A 86 -0.12 -7.54 -31.50
N SER A 87 -0.90 -8.01 -30.53
CA SER A 87 -0.49 -8.01 -29.11
C SER A 87 0.41 -9.20 -28.76
N THR A 88 1.64 -9.23 -29.27
CA THR A 88 2.64 -10.23 -28.90
C THR A 88 2.98 -10.17 -27.39
N GLU A 89 3.51 -11.25 -26.82
CA GLU A 89 3.94 -11.24 -25.41
C GLU A 89 5.07 -10.22 -25.15
N ALA A 90 5.93 -9.98 -26.14
CA ALA A 90 6.96 -8.94 -26.06
C ALA A 90 6.33 -7.54 -26.00
N ALA A 91 5.35 -7.26 -26.87
CA ALA A 91 4.60 -6.00 -26.86
C ALA A 91 3.86 -5.77 -25.53
N LYS A 92 3.20 -6.81 -24.98
CA LYS A 92 2.54 -6.72 -23.67
C LYS A 92 3.51 -6.41 -22.54
N ARG A 93 4.71 -6.98 -22.57
CA ARG A 93 5.75 -6.71 -21.56
C ARG A 93 6.27 -5.28 -21.66
N GLU A 94 6.57 -4.82 -22.86
CA GLU A 94 6.98 -3.43 -23.13
C GLU A 94 5.93 -2.43 -22.62
N GLU A 95 4.66 -2.63 -22.98
CA GLU A 95 3.58 -1.73 -22.51
C GLU A 95 3.38 -1.80 -20.99
N ARG A 96 3.60 -2.97 -20.37
CA ARG A 96 3.58 -3.11 -18.91
C ARG A 96 4.69 -2.29 -18.26
N GLU A 97 5.89 -2.29 -18.82
CA GLU A 97 7.03 -1.50 -18.33
C GLU A 97 6.73 0.00 -18.46
N ASN A 98 6.21 0.45 -19.60
CA ASN A 98 5.75 1.83 -19.81
C ASN A 98 4.67 2.24 -18.79
N THR A 99 3.72 1.34 -18.53
CA THR A 99 2.64 1.54 -17.54
C THR A 99 3.20 1.72 -16.13
N ILE A 100 4.18 0.91 -15.74
CA ILE A 100 4.82 1.02 -14.42
C ILE A 100 5.62 2.31 -14.32
N GLN A 101 6.29 2.74 -15.39
CA GLN A 101 7.02 4.01 -15.42
C GLN A 101 6.07 5.21 -15.24
N LYS A 102 4.95 5.25 -15.98
CA LYS A 102 3.91 6.29 -15.78
C LYS A 102 3.36 6.28 -14.35
N TRP A 103 3.18 5.10 -13.76
CA TRP A 103 2.76 5.00 -12.37
C TRP A 103 3.81 5.58 -11.41
N GLN A 104 5.09 5.29 -11.64
CA GLN A 104 6.19 5.88 -10.86
C GLN A 104 6.21 7.41 -10.95
N ASP A 105 5.95 7.98 -12.13
CA ASP A 105 5.90 9.44 -12.33
C ASP A 105 4.73 10.07 -11.56
N ILE A 106 3.54 9.47 -11.63
CA ILE A 106 2.37 9.89 -10.81
C ILE A 106 2.71 9.83 -9.31
N TRP A 107 3.42 8.79 -8.89
CA TRP A 107 3.83 8.62 -7.50
C TRP A 107 4.82 9.71 -7.07
N ASN A 108 5.79 10.01 -7.92
CA ASN A 108 6.77 11.07 -7.72
C ASN A 108 6.11 12.46 -7.63
N GLN A 109 5.03 12.70 -8.37
CA GLN A 109 4.29 13.97 -8.38
C GLN A 109 3.23 14.08 -7.28
N THR A 110 2.98 13.02 -6.50
CA THR A 110 2.02 13.08 -5.40
C THR A 110 2.64 13.84 -4.21
N GLU A 111 2.11 15.03 -3.90
CA GLU A 111 2.63 15.96 -2.87
C GLU A 111 1.72 16.08 -1.62
N ASP A 112 0.39 16.13 -1.79
CA ASP A 112 -0.51 16.42 -0.66
C ASP A 112 -0.89 15.21 0.19
N VAL A 113 -0.68 14.01 -0.32
CA VAL A 113 -1.13 12.77 0.31
C VAL A 113 -0.05 11.70 0.29
N ALA A 114 -0.17 10.72 1.19
CA ALA A 114 0.67 9.52 1.18
C ALA A 114 2.19 9.74 1.37
N GLN A 115 2.63 10.93 1.83
CA GLN A 115 4.06 11.25 1.99
C GLN A 115 4.82 10.22 2.84
N TRP A 116 4.23 9.77 3.95
CA TRP A 116 4.79 8.70 4.75
C TRP A 116 4.98 7.40 3.96
N THR A 117 3.94 6.95 3.25
CA THR A 117 4.02 5.76 2.40
C THR A 117 5.09 5.91 1.32
N LYS A 118 5.28 7.11 0.77
CA LYS A 118 6.29 7.42 -0.25
C LYS A 118 7.71 7.40 0.29
N GLN A 119 7.92 7.83 1.53
CA GLN A 119 9.21 7.66 2.21
C GLN A 119 9.57 6.17 2.37
N LEU A 120 8.59 5.33 2.70
CA LEU A 120 8.78 3.89 2.85
C LEU A 120 8.94 3.16 1.51
N ILE A 121 8.14 3.53 0.50
CA ILE A 121 8.06 2.90 -0.80
C ILE A 121 8.29 3.96 -1.89
N PRO A 122 9.53 4.41 -2.09
CA PRO A 122 9.82 5.44 -3.11
C PRO A 122 9.76 4.86 -4.52
N GLN A 123 10.19 3.61 -4.71
CA GLN A 123 10.21 2.90 -5.99
C GLN A 123 9.10 1.85 -6.04
N VAL A 124 8.11 2.08 -6.90
CA VAL A 124 6.94 1.22 -7.06
C VAL A 124 7.35 -0.13 -7.65
N ASP A 125 8.22 -0.13 -8.66
CA ASP A 125 8.66 -1.36 -9.33
C ASP A 125 9.36 -2.34 -8.37
N ASP A 126 10.23 -1.84 -7.50
CA ASP A 126 10.89 -2.66 -6.48
C ASP A 126 9.89 -3.29 -5.51
N TRP A 127 8.86 -2.53 -5.12
CA TRP A 127 7.79 -3.03 -4.28
C TRP A 127 6.92 -4.08 -4.98
N LEU A 128 6.69 -3.93 -6.29
CA LEU A 128 5.95 -4.88 -7.10
C LEU A 128 6.65 -6.24 -7.20
N LYS A 129 7.98 -6.25 -7.25
CA LYS A 129 8.81 -7.47 -7.28
C LYS A 129 8.72 -8.31 -6.00
N CYS A 130 8.24 -7.76 -4.88
CA CYS A 130 8.09 -8.54 -3.66
C CYS A 130 6.94 -9.56 -3.74
N ARG A 131 7.30 -10.85 -3.79
CA ARG A 131 6.37 -11.98 -3.90
C ARG A 131 5.49 -12.25 -2.67
N HIS A 132 5.91 -11.74 -1.51
CA HIS A 132 5.17 -11.89 -0.25
C HIS A 132 4.61 -10.56 0.27
N ARG A 133 4.43 -9.58 -0.61
CA ARG A 133 3.64 -8.36 -0.37
C ARG A 133 2.22 -8.77 0.05
N LYS A 134 2.01 -8.92 1.35
CA LYS A 134 0.72 -9.26 1.94
C LYS A 134 0.39 -8.21 2.97
N THR A 135 -0.64 -7.43 2.70
CA THR A 135 -1.10 -6.38 3.59
C THR A 135 -2.17 -6.93 4.52
N ASP A 136 -1.91 -6.85 5.82
CA ASP A 136 -2.93 -7.06 6.84
C ASP A 136 -3.26 -5.75 7.55
N TYR A 137 -4.12 -5.82 8.55
CA TYR A 137 -4.56 -4.65 9.28
C TYR A 137 -3.41 -3.91 9.99
N TYR A 138 -2.38 -4.61 10.48
CA TYR A 138 -1.28 -3.99 11.20
C TYR A 138 -0.24 -3.43 10.24
N LEU A 139 0.14 -4.21 9.22
CA LEU A 139 1.08 -3.75 8.21
C LEU A 139 0.53 -2.54 7.45
N SER A 140 -0.76 -2.51 7.15
CA SER A 140 -1.36 -1.33 6.51
C SER A 140 -1.34 -0.10 7.40
N GLN A 141 -1.45 -0.22 8.72
CA GLN A 141 -1.28 0.93 9.62
C GLN A 141 0.15 1.45 9.57
N ILE A 142 1.13 0.56 9.60
CA ILE A 142 2.55 0.91 9.48
C ILE A 142 2.83 1.60 8.14
N LEU A 143 2.42 1.01 7.01
CA LEU A 143 2.73 1.54 5.69
C LEU A 143 1.99 2.84 5.36
N THR A 144 0.82 3.08 5.95
CA THR A 144 0.02 4.27 5.68
C THR A 144 0.23 5.38 6.72
N GLY A 145 0.71 5.05 7.91
CA GLY A 145 0.71 5.95 9.06
C GLY A 145 -0.69 6.25 9.61
N HIS A 146 -1.70 5.49 9.17
CA HIS A 146 -3.09 5.64 9.60
C HIS A 146 -3.46 4.45 10.47
N GLY A 147 -3.54 4.64 11.79
CA GLY A 147 -3.70 3.55 12.73
C GLY A 147 -4.06 3.99 14.14
N SER A 148 -3.83 3.13 15.12
CA SER A 148 -3.95 3.45 16.55
C SER A 148 -2.78 4.31 17.08
N PHE A 149 -2.37 5.29 16.29
CA PHE A 149 -1.33 6.27 16.62
C PHE A 149 -2.02 7.56 17.06
N THR A 150 -1.74 8.07 18.26
CA THR A 150 -2.49 9.23 18.81
C THR A 150 -2.35 10.48 17.94
N ALA A 151 -1.21 10.67 17.26
CA ALA A 151 -1.05 11.74 16.28
C ALA A 151 -2.04 11.65 15.12
N TYR A 152 -2.28 10.43 14.62
CA TYR A 152 -3.28 10.21 13.59
C TYR A 152 -4.70 10.34 14.14
N THR A 153 -5.01 9.76 15.31
CA THR A 153 -6.36 9.83 15.88
C THR A 153 -6.74 11.24 16.29
N ASN A 154 -5.78 12.06 16.73
CA ASN A 154 -5.99 13.47 17.02
C ASN A 154 -6.32 14.26 15.75
N ARG A 155 -5.55 14.06 14.68
CA ARG A 155 -5.79 14.68 13.36
C ARG A 155 -7.20 14.40 12.81
N ILE A 156 -7.81 13.26 13.16
CA ILE A 156 -9.19 12.92 12.74
C ILE A 156 -10.25 13.17 13.83
N GLY A 157 -9.91 13.90 14.90
CA GLY A 157 -10.82 14.30 15.97
C GLY A 157 -11.31 13.14 16.85
N LYS A 158 -10.48 12.12 17.08
CA LYS A 158 -10.78 10.96 17.94
C LYS A 158 -10.05 10.97 19.28
N THR A 159 -9.00 11.76 19.42
CA THR A 159 -8.28 11.98 20.67
C THR A 159 -7.93 13.45 20.81
N ASP A 160 -7.79 13.94 22.04
CA ASP A 160 -7.52 15.36 22.33
C ASP A 160 -6.02 15.72 22.28
N SER A 161 -5.15 14.70 22.16
CA SER A 161 -3.70 14.87 22.09
C SER A 161 -3.08 13.88 21.10
N ASP A 162 -1.95 14.30 20.53
CA ASP A 162 -1.03 13.54 19.67
C ASP A 162 0.17 12.95 20.45
N ALA A 163 0.21 13.14 21.77
CA ALA A 163 1.31 12.69 22.60
C ALA A 163 1.36 11.15 22.70
N CYS A 164 2.58 10.62 22.71
CA CYS A 164 2.84 9.22 22.99
C CYS A 164 2.45 8.89 24.44
N ARG A 165 1.76 7.77 24.63
CA ARG A 165 1.40 7.28 25.97
C ARG A 165 2.62 6.86 26.80
N TYR A 166 3.72 6.53 26.15
CA TYR A 166 4.86 5.87 26.78
C TYR A 166 6.08 6.77 26.97
N CYS A 167 6.11 7.95 26.34
CA CYS A 167 7.22 8.91 26.46
C CYS A 167 6.76 10.32 26.05
N SER A 168 7.66 11.30 26.08
CA SER A 168 7.38 12.70 25.74
C SER A 168 7.32 13.00 24.23
N GLY A 169 7.39 11.99 23.37
CA GLY A 169 7.32 12.15 21.92
C GLY A 169 5.89 12.30 21.39
N ILE A 170 5.77 12.62 20.11
CA ILE A 170 4.50 12.59 19.36
C ILE A 170 4.28 11.17 18.86
N ASP A 171 3.11 10.59 19.08
CA ASP A 171 2.78 9.21 18.70
C ASP A 171 2.52 9.09 17.20
N THR A 172 3.56 9.30 16.40
CA THR A 172 3.57 9.00 14.98
C THR A 172 4.01 7.56 14.76
N THR A 173 3.74 7.02 13.58
CA THR A 173 4.27 5.73 13.17
C THR A 173 5.79 5.73 13.12
N ALA A 174 6.41 6.82 12.65
CA ALA A 174 7.86 7.00 12.65
C ALA A 174 8.44 6.91 14.07
N HIS A 175 7.87 7.68 15.01
CA HIS A 175 8.24 7.64 16.41
C HIS A 175 8.10 6.23 16.98
N THR A 176 6.94 5.59 16.79
CA THR A 176 6.67 4.25 17.29
C THR A 176 7.71 3.23 16.80
N LEU A 177 8.05 3.28 15.51
CA LEU A 177 8.96 2.32 14.89
C LEU A 177 10.42 2.58 15.18
N PHE A 178 10.86 3.84 15.23
CA PHE A 178 12.28 4.18 15.20
C PHE A 178 12.81 4.80 16.50
N GLU A 179 11.95 5.39 17.32
CA GLU A 179 12.40 6.24 18.45
C GLU A 179 11.83 5.78 19.80
N CYS A 180 10.57 5.32 19.83
CA CYS A 180 9.81 5.15 21.06
C CYS A 180 10.51 4.14 21.99
N PRO A 181 10.89 4.53 23.22
CA PRO A 181 11.59 3.63 24.15
C PRO A 181 10.79 2.38 24.50
N ARG A 182 9.45 2.46 24.41
CA ARG A 182 8.55 1.32 24.64
C ARG A 182 8.91 0.11 23.79
N TRP A 183 9.35 0.34 22.55
CA TRP A 183 9.60 -0.68 21.52
C TRP A 183 11.09 -0.90 21.27
N GLN A 184 11.95 -0.45 22.18
CA GLN A 184 13.40 -0.54 21.99
C GLN A 184 13.90 -1.98 21.90
N ILE A 185 13.30 -2.90 22.67
CA ILE A 185 13.71 -4.32 22.68
C ILE A 185 13.38 -4.98 21.34
N GLU A 186 12.17 -4.76 20.84
CA GLU A 186 11.70 -5.26 19.54
C GLU A 186 12.54 -4.66 18.40
N ARG A 187 12.78 -3.34 18.44
CA ARG A 187 13.63 -2.65 17.47
C ARG A 187 15.06 -3.18 17.50
N ASN A 188 15.66 -3.40 18.67
CA ASN A 188 17.01 -3.97 18.78
C ASN A 188 17.08 -5.38 18.17
N ARG A 189 16.04 -6.22 18.34
CA ARG A 189 15.97 -7.55 17.69
C ARG A 189 15.94 -7.41 16.18
N VAL A 190 15.17 -6.46 15.65
CA VAL A 190 15.12 -6.19 14.22
C VAL A 190 16.47 -5.65 13.72
N ASN A 191 17.07 -4.68 14.40
CA ASN A 191 18.38 -4.12 14.06
C ASN A 191 19.47 -5.21 14.02
N ALA A 192 19.45 -6.16 14.94
CA ALA A 192 20.38 -7.29 14.96
C ALA A 192 20.22 -8.21 13.73
N VAL A 193 18.99 -8.38 13.21
CA VAL A 193 18.75 -9.17 11.99
C VAL A 193 19.08 -8.38 10.73
N ILE A 194 18.86 -7.07 10.71
CA ILE A 194 19.23 -6.18 9.60
C ILE A 194 20.74 -5.98 9.53
N GLY A 195 21.43 -5.98 10.67
CA GLY A 195 22.83 -5.59 10.80
C GLY A 195 23.05 -4.06 10.79
N SER A 196 21.98 -3.28 10.93
CA SER A 196 22.01 -1.82 11.04
C SER A 196 20.74 -1.30 11.73
N ASP A 197 20.69 0.00 12.03
CA ASP A 197 19.52 0.61 12.65
C ASP A 197 18.33 0.64 11.70
N LEU A 198 17.17 0.22 12.19
CA LEU A 198 15.91 0.27 11.47
C LEU A 198 15.54 1.73 11.15
N SER A 199 15.26 2.00 9.88
CA SER A 199 14.96 3.33 9.35
C SER A 199 13.92 3.25 8.23
N THR A 200 13.47 4.41 7.74
CA THR A 200 12.57 4.51 6.59
C THR A 200 13.13 3.86 5.32
N GLU A 201 14.45 3.90 5.13
CA GLU A 201 15.13 3.43 3.93
C GLU A 201 15.27 1.90 3.88
N ASN A 202 15.31 1.25 5.04
CA ASN A 202 15.56 -0.19 5.14
C ASN A 202 14.35 -0.99 5.64
N ILE A 203 13.37 -0.37 6.31
CA ILE A 203 12.23 -1.09 6.90
C ILE A 203 11.44 -1.85 5.86
N VAL A 204 11.13 -1.23 4.72
CA VAL A 204 10.42 -1.92 3.64
C VAL A 204 11.28 -3.05 3.11
N ARG A 205 12.54 -2.81 2.74
CA ARG A 205 13.43 -3.88 2.25
C ARG A 205 13.52 -5.05 3.23
N PHE A 206 13.62 -4.78 4.53
CA PHE A 206 13.63 -5.80 5.56
C PHE A 206 12.31 -6.56 5.64
N MET A 207 11.17 -5.85 5.62
CA MET A 207 9.83 -6.43 5.56
C MET A 207 9.63 -7.30 4.31
N LEU A 208 10.32 -6.98 3.20
CA LEU A 208 10.25 -7.69 1.92
C LEU A 208 11.25 -8.84 1.75
N GLN A 209 12.07 -9.15 2.77
CA GLN A 209 13.04 -10.25 2.68
C GLN A 209 12.50 -11.60 3.21
N ASP A 210 11.53 -11.59 4.11
CA ASP A 210 10.98 -12.83 4.70
C ASP A 210 9.56 -12.64 5.24
N GLU A 211 8.64 -13.51 4.80
CA GLU A 211 7.24 -13.56 5.23
C GLU A 211 7.09 -13.77 6.75
N LYS A 212 8.03 -14.48 7.39
CA LYS A 212 8.03 -14.75 8.83
C LYS A 212 8.56 -13.59 9.68
N ARG A 213 9.32 -12.65 9.09
CA ARG A 213 9.87 -11.50 9.82
C ARG A 213 8.81 -10.44 10.13
N LEU A 214 7.80 -10.30 9.28
CA LEU A 214 6.63 -9.46 9.50
C LEU A 214 5.74 -9.97 10.65
N ALA A 215 5.48 -11.28 10.65
CA ALA A 215 4.52 -11.88 11.59
C ALA A 215 5.10 -12.13 12.99
N ASN A 216 6.41 -12.24 13.16
CA ASN A 216 7.04 -12.66 14.42
C ASN A 216 7.83 -11.56 15.15
N ASN A 217 8.20 -10.46 14.49
CA ASN A 217 9.19 -9.51 15.04
C ASN A 217 8.66 -8.08 15.26
N ILE A 218 7.50 -7.71 14.70
CA ILE A 218 6.90 -6.38 14.86
C ILE A 218 5.48 -6.54 15.44
N HIS A 219 5.40 -6.99 16.69
CA HIS A 219 4.16 -6.99 17.47
C HIS A 219 4.04 -5.67 18.23
N ILE A 220 3.80 -4.59 17.49
CA ILE A 220 3.50 -3.28 18.05
C ILE A 220 1.97 -3.23 18.22
N HIS A 221 1.50 -3.49 19.45
CA HIS A 221 0.09 -3.44 19.84
C HIS A 221 -0.13 -2.43 20.97
#